data_AF-A0AAD3DZX6-F1
#
_entry.id   AF-A0AAD3DZX6-F1
#
_cell.length_a   1.000
_cell.length_b   1.000
_cell.length_c   1.000
_cell.angle_alpha   90.00
_cell.angle_beta   90.00
_cell.angle_gamma   90.00
#
_symmetry.space_group_name_H-M   'P 1'
#
loop_
_entity.id
_entity.type
_entity.pdbx_description
1 polymer ?
#
loop_
_entity_poly.entity_id
_entity_poly.type
_entity_poly.pdbx_seq_one_letter_code
_entity_poly.pdbx_strand_id
1 'polypeptide(L)'
;ITPWIDHEEGFTPYLTQHGRQMALDAPSLDSIFELLGDPKHLQREKGLRALVAFLQGLSGTEDAAVESGISELLSQEPWEKKLGGLMGAKAYVSTCQPQESYLERLRLAAMGLLEDGEVRVRLAVGDCLQALARLQGVCVFEACLPAVLDSIRRNFDRSEDADDGAAEGPDGQRLATAPMARFVTESPALGSPVERPSSPVRGERQGEGQGQGEEQGKEG
;
A
#
# COMPACT_ATOMS: atom_id res chain seq x y z
N ILE A 1 16.75 -35.78 29.25
CA ILE A 1 17.71 -34.89 28.57
C ILE A 1 18.32 -35.69 27.44
N THR A 2 17.73 -35.58 26.26
CA THR A 2 18.15 -36.24 25.02
C THR A 2 18.70 -35.15 24.08
N PRO A 3 19.85 -35.37 23.42
CA PRO A 3 20.46 -34.35 22.60
C PRO A 3 19.72 -34.26 21.26
N TRP A 4 19.40 -33.03 20.85
CA TRP A 4 18.93 -32.73 19.50
C TRP A 4 20.10 -32.90 18.54
N ILE A 5 19.89 -33.75 17.53
CA ILE A 5 20.84 -34.02 16.45
C ILE A 5 20.56 -33.03 15.33
N ASP A 6 21.58 -32.26 14.96
CA ASP A 6 21.61 -31.38 13.80
C ASP A 6 21.40 -32.18 12.52
N HIS A 7 20.30 -31.92 11.82
CA HIS A 7 20.15 -32.28 10.41
C HIS A 7 20.41 -31.03 9.57
N GLU A 8 21.69 -30.83 9.24
CA GLU A 8 22.09 -30.00 8.10
C GLU A 8 21.70 -30.74 6.81
N GLU A 9 20.50 -30.47 6.30
CA GLU A 9 20.19 -30.79 4.91
C GLU A 9 20.78 -29.70 4.00
N GLY A 10 21.86 -30.08 3.33
CA GLY A 10 22.55 -29.28 2.33
C GLY A 10 21.61 -28.86 1.20
N PHE A 11 21.22 -27.60 1.23
CA PHE A 11 20.68 -26.90 0.07
C PHE A 11 21.87 -26.30 -0.69
N THR A 12 22.34 -27.01 -1.72
CA THR A 12 23.28 -26.42 -2.69
C THR A 12 22.51 -25.47 -3.60
N PRO A 13 22.78 -24.14 -3.58
CA PRO A 13 22.25 -23.29 -4.62
C PRO A 13 22.99 -23.63 -5.91
N TYR A 14 22.28 -24.24 -6.86
CA TYR A 14 22.66 -24.20 -8.26
C TYR A 14 22.72 -22.73 -8.68
N LEU A 15 23.92 -22.16 -8.57
CA LEU A 15 24.29 -20.88 -9.16
C LEU A 15 23.97 -20.98 -10.65
N THR A 16 22.81 -20.44 -11.01
CA THR A 16 22.42 -20.32 -12.41
C THR A 16 23.31 -19.24 -12.99
N GLN A 17 24.38 -19.68 -13.66
CA GLN A 17 25.43 -18.89 -14.28
C GLN A 17 24.94 -18.12 -15.53
N HIS A 18 23.66 -17.72 -15.55
CA HIS A 18 23.00 -16.99 -16.63
C HIS A 18 22.51 -15.58 -16.20
N GLY A 19 22.73 -15.18 -14.94
CA GLY A 19 22.31 -13.87 -14.43
C GLY A 19 23.29 -12.71 -14.70
N ARG A 20 24.48 -12.96 -15.28
CA ARG A 20 25.57 -11.96 -15.32
C ARG A 20 25.64 -11.11 -16.60
N GLN A 21 24.79 -11.36 -17.60
CA GLN A 21 24.86 -10.68 -18.90
C GLN A 21 23.80 -9.58 -19.12
N MET A 22 22.93 -9.30 -18.15
CA MET A 22 21.96 -8.17 -18.20
C MET A 22 22.49 -6.89 -17.53
N ALA A 23 23.74 -6.88 -17.06
CA ALA A 23 24.31 -5.78 -16.27
C ALA A 23 24.82 -4.58 -17.11
N LEU A 24 24.47 -4.47 -18.39
CA LEU A 24 25.10 -3.47 -19.27
C LEU A 24 24.36 -2.15 -19.43
N ASP A 25 23.12 -2.00 -18.99
CA ASP A 25 22.47 -0.68 -18.93
C ASP A 25 21.45 -0.66 -17.79
N ALA A 26 21.92 -0.59 -16.54
CA ALA A 26 21.01 -0.21 -15.45
C ALA A 26 20.45 1.19 -15.79
N PRO A 27 19.11 1.38 -15.78
CA PRO A 27 18.53 2.67 -16.12
C PRO A 27 19.05 3.74 -15.15
N SER A 28 19.40 4.91 -15.67
CA SER A 28 19.80 6.04 -14.84
C SER A 28 18.65 6.46 -13.93
N LEU A 29 18.96 7.07 -12.79
CA LEU A 29 17.95 7.52 -11.84
C LEU A 29 16.93 8.49 -12.49
N ASP A 30 17.39 9.39 -13.36
CA ASP A 30 16.51 10.29 -14.11
C ASP A 30 15.51 9.52 -14.99
N SER A 31 15.98 8.50 -15.71
CA SER A 31 15.10 7.67 -16.55
C SER A 31 14.09 6.86 -15.73
N ILE A 32 14.45 6.50 -14.50
CA ILE A 32 13.54 5.85 -13.55
C ILE A 32 12.43 6.82 -13.14
N PHE A 33 12.76 8.08 -12.83
CA PHE A 33 11.78 9.10 -12.46
C PHE A 33 10.89 9.53 -13.63
N GLU A 34 11.43 9.59 -14.85
CA GLU A 34 10.63 9.77 -16.06
C GLU A 34 9.57 8.68 -16.20
N LEU A 35 9.95 7.40 -16.02
CA LEU A 35 9.05 6.25 -16.07
C LEU A 35 8.01 6.27 -14.94
N LEU A 36 8.42 6.56 -13.70
CA LEU A 36 7.50 6.67 -12.54
C LEU A 36 6.43 7.72 -12.75
N GLY A 37 6.79 8.81 -13.42
CA GLY A 37 5.89 9.90 -13.74
C GLY A 37 5.16 9.78 -15.08
N ASP A 38 5.25 8.64 -15.77
CA ASP A 38 4.67 8.46 -17.11
C ASP A 38 3.13 8.37 -17.03
N PRO A 39 2.37 8.91 -18.01
CA PRO A 39 0.91 8.82 -18.02
C PRO A 39 0.38 7.37 -18.12
N LYS A 40 1.15 6.44 -18.68
CA LYS A 40 0.79 5.03 -18.85
C LYS A 40 1.14 4.25 -17.59
N HIS A 41 0.12 3.61 -17.00
CA HIS A 41 0.29 2.72 -15.83
C HIS A 41 1.41 1.69 -15.99
N LEU A 42 1.50 1.05 -17.16
CA LEU A 42 2.54 0.04 -17.43
C LEU A 42 3.96 0.61 -17.34
N GLN A 43 4.17 1.87 -17.75
CA GLN A 43 5.47 2.52 -17.65
C GLN A 43 5.80 2.91 -16.22
N ARG A 44 4.80 3.37 -15.44
CA ARG A 44 4.97 3.62 -14.00
C ARG A 44 5.37 2.37 -13.24
N GLU A 45 4.73 1.24 -13.51
CA GLU A 45 5.08 -0.07 -12.92
C GLU A 45 6.48 -0.54 -13.33
N LYS A 46 6.92 -0.19 -14.55
CA LYS A 46 8.30 -0.44 -14.98
C LYS A 46 9.28 0.46 -14.20
N GLY A 47 8.97 1.74 -14.06
CA GLY A 47 9.74 2.70 -13.26
C GLY A 47 9.85 2.27 -11.80
N LEU A 48 8.75 1.82 -11.19
CA LEU A 48 8.74 1.34 -9.80
C LEU A 48 9.64 0.12 -9.61
N ARG A 49 9.58 -0.87 -10.51
CA ARG A 49 10.47 -2.05 -10.44
C ARG A 49 11.93 -1.66 -10.60
N ALA A 50 12.22 -0.72 -11.52
CA ALA A 50 13.57 -0.20 -11.71
C ALA A 50 14.07 0.55 -10.47
N LEU A 51 13.23 1.38 -9.85
CA LEU A 51 13.56 2.07 -8.60
C LEU A 51 13.85 1.07 -7.49
N VAL A 52 13.01 0.06 -7.26
CA VAL A 52 13.24 -0.94 -6.20
C VAL A 52 14.57 -1.67 -6.43
N ALA A 53 14.88 -2.06 -7.67
CA ALA A 53 16.16 -2.69 -7.99
C ALA A 53 17.34 -1.74 -7.73
N PHE A 54 17.20 -0.46 -8.07
CA PHE A 54 18.20 0.58 -7.80
C PHE A 54 18.43 0.77 -6.29
N LEU A 55 17.35 0.85 -5.50
CA LEU A 55 17.41 1.02 -4.04
C LEU A 55 18.05 -0.17 -3.32
N GLN A 56 17.87 -1.39 -3.83
CA GLN A 56 18.51 -2.59 -3.28
C GLN A 56 20.04 -2.61 -3.49
N GLY A 57 20.54 -1.87 -4.48
CA GLY A 57 21.97 -1.71 -4.75
C GLY A 57 22.58 -0.44 -4.14
N LEU A 58 21.79 0.37 -3.44
CA LEU A 58 22.21 1.70 -2.99
C LEU A 58 23.26 1.62 -1.87
N SER A 59 24.27 2.48 -1.94
CA SER A 59 25.35 2.60 -0.93
C SER A 59 25.24 3.85 -0.04
N GLY A 60 24.10 4.55 -0.08
CA GLY A 60 23.78 5.74 0.73
C GLY A 60 24.24 7.09 0.14
N THR A 61 25.18 7.10 -0.81
CA THR A 61 25.62 8.35 -1.47
C THR A 61 24.56 8.97 -2.39
N GLU A 62 23.59 8.17 -2.84
CA GLU A 62 22.54 8.58 -3.78
C GLU A 62 21.20 8.92 -3.09
N ASP A 63 21.13 8.82 -1.75
CA ASP A 63 19.91 9.08 -0.97
C ASP A 63 19.33 10.47 -1.27
N ALA A 64 20.18 11.50 -1.25
CA ALA A 64 19.76 12.87 -1.53
C ALA A 64 19.18 13.05 -2.94
N ALA A 65 19.71 12.33 -3.94
CA ALA A 65 19.21 12.38 -5.31
C ALA A 65 17.84 11.70 -5.42
N VAL A 66 17.66 10.56 -4.72
CA VAL A 66 16.38 9.87 -4.65
C VAL A 66 15.32 10.73 -3.97
N GLU A 67 15.65 11.28 -2.80
CA GLU A 67 14.77 12.18 -2.04
C GLU A 67 14.35 13.42 -2.87
N SER A 68 15.30 14.01 -3.60
CA SER A 68 15.05 15.17 -4.45
C SER A 68 14.12 14.82 -5.61
N GLY A 69 14.36 13.72 -6.34
CA GLY A 69 13.52 13.33 -7.46
C GLY A 69 12.10 12.92 -7.06
N ILE A 70 11.95 12.26 -5.91
CA ILE A 70 10.62 11.97 -5.34
C ILE A 70 9.90 13.28 -4.99
N SER A 71 10.58 14.21 -4.33
CA SER A 71 10.00 15.52 -3.96
C SER A 71 9.61 16.33 -5.20
N GLU A 72 10.43 16.28 -6.24
CA GLU A 72 10.14 16.92 -7.52
C GLU A 72 8.86 16.35 -8.15
N LEU A 73 8.72 15.02 -8.24
CA LEU A 73 7.51 14.37 -8.77
C LEU A 73 6.25 14.76 -7.99
N LEU A 74 6.33 14.85 -6.67
CA LEU A 74 5.20 15.25 -5.80
C LEU A 74 4.78 16.71 -5.99
N SER A 75 5.70 17.57 -6.42
CA SER A 75 5.43 19.00 -6.66
C SER A 75 4.80 19.31 -8.02
N GLN A 76 4.76 18.33 -8.93
CA GLN A 76 4.23 18.53 -10.28
C GLN A 76 2.69 18.52 -10.29
N GLU A 77 2.11 19.28 -11.22
CA GLU A 77 0.65 19.38 -11.39
C GLU A 77 -0.03 18.08 -11.86
N PRO A 78 0.49 17.34 -12.87
CA PRO A 78 -0.16 16.13 -13.35
C PRO A 78 -0.27 15.06 -12.27
N TRP A 79 -1.47 14.50 -12.09
CA TRP A 79 -1.73 13.49 -11.06
C TRP A 79 -0.86 12.24 -11.23
N GLU A 80 -0.43 11.92 -12.45
CA GLU A 80 0.46 10.78 -12.72
C GLU A 80 1.85 10.99 -12.13
N LYS A 81 2.34 12.24 -12.12
CA LYS A 81 3.60 12.61 -11.49
C LYS A 81 3.50 12.48 -9.97
N LYS A 82 2.43 13.02 -9.37
CA LYS A 82 2.17 12.88 -7.92
C LYS A 82 2.04 11.42 -7.51
N LEU A 83 1.27 10.63 -8.26
CA LEU A 83 1.13 9.20 -8.03
C LEU A 83 2.48 8.47 -8.12
N GLY A 84 3.27 8.75 -9.16
CA GLY A 84 4.62 8.22 -9.31
C GLY A 84 5.54 8.58 -8.14
N GLY A 85 5.47 9.83 -7.67
CA GLY A 85 6.17 10.31 -6.49
C GLY A 85 5.76 9.53 -5.22
N LEU A 86 4.47 9.34 -4.98
CA LEU A 86 3.97 8.58 -3.82
C LEU A 86 4.36 7.10 -3.88
N MET A 87 4.30 6.48 -5.06
CA MET A 87 4.76 5.09 -5.28
C MET A 87 6.27 4.98 -5.00
N GLY A 88 7.07 5.92 -5.51
CA GLY A 88 8.51 5.97 -5.27
C GLY A 88 8.85 6.22 -3.81
N ALA A 89 8.15 7.15 -3.15
CA ALA A 89 8.27 7.44 -1.72
C ALA A 89 8.02 6.20 -0.87
N LYS A 90 6.93 5.48 -1.12
CA LYS A 90 6.61 4.22 -0.45
C LYS A 90 7.74 3.20 -0.61
N ALA A 91 8.24 3.02 -1.84
CA ALA A 91 9.33 2.09 -2.11
C ALA A 91 10.63 2.49 -1.38
N TYR A 92 10.96 3.78 -1.38
CA TYR A 92 12.14 4.32 -0.71
C TYR A 92 12.08 4.12 0.80
N VAL A 93 10.99 4.53 1.44
CA VAL A 93 10.77 4.35 2.89
C VAL A 93 10.76 2.86 3.29
N SER A 94 10.27 1.98 2.41
CA SER A 94 10.19 0.55 2.72
C SER A 94 11.50 -0.22 2.52
N THR A 95 12.41 0.31 1.68
CA THR A 95 13.67 -0.38 1.31
C THR A 95 14.86 0.21 2.05
N CYS A 96 14.83 1.52 2.30
CA CYS A 96 15.92 2.28 2.90
C CYS A 96 15.55 2.74 4.31
N GLN A 97 16.48 3.40 4.99
CA GLN A 97 16.23 4.11 6.25
C GLN A 97 16.51 5.61 6.04
N PRO A 98 15.54 6.36 5.46
CA PRO A 98 15.75 7.78 5.18
C PRO A 98 15.93 8.59 6.46
N GLN A 99 16.51 9.78 6.33
CA GLN A 99 16.65 10.67 7.49
C GLN A 99 15.30 11.16 7.98
N GLU A 100 15.18 11.36 9.30
CA GLU A 100 13.94 11.83 9.94
C GLU A 100 13.43 13.16 9.36
N SER A 101 14.35 14.06 8.99
CA SER A 101 14.02 15.34 8.34
C SER A 101 13.38 15.17 6.97
N TYR A 102 13.71 14.11 6.22
CA TYR A 102 13.04 13.77 4.98
C TYR A 102 11.69 13.12 5.24
N LEU A 103 11.60 12.19 6.20
CA LEU A 103 10.34 11.52 6.56
C LEU A 103 9.27 12.54 6.96
N GLU A 104 9.63 13.57 7.73
CA GLU A 104 8.69 14.64 8.11
C GLU A 104 8.26 15.49 6.91
N ARG A 105 9.19 15.86 6.02
CA ARG A 105 8.85 16.56 4.76
C ARG A 105 7.89 15.74 3.90
N LEU A 106 8.16 14.43 3.77
CA LEU A 106 7.34 13.51 3.01
C LEU A 106 5.95 13.34 3.64
N ARG A 107 5.85 13.26 4.97
CA ARG A 107 4.58 13.22 5.70
C ARG A 107 3.74 14.46 5.39
N LEU A 108 4.34 15.65 5.48
CA LEU A 108 3.65 16.90 5.18
C LEU A 108 3.20 16.98 3.72
N ALA A 109 4.06 16.56 2.78
CA ALA A 109 3.72 16.51 1.36
C ALA A 109 2.54 15.55 1.08
N ALA A 110 2.58 14.33 1.65
CA ALA A 110 1.50 13.36 1.51
C ALA A 110 0.17 13.88 2.11
N MET A 111 0.22 14.54 3.26
CA MET A 111 -0.95 15.16 3.89
C MET A 111 -1.56 16.29 3.02
N GLY A 112 -0.73 17.06 2.32
CA GLY A 112 -1.19 18.06 1.36
C GLY A 112 -1.95 17.48 0.15
N LEU A 113 -1.77 16.18 -0.12
CA LEU A 113 -2.43 15.46 -1.21
C LEU A 113 -3.65 14.63 -0.77
N LEU A 114 -4.04 14.70 0.50
CA LEU A 114 -5.14 13.92 1.07
C LEU A 114 -6.48 14.18 0.36
N GLU A 115 -6.67 15.42 -0.10
CA GLU A 115 -7.87 15.90 -0.79
C GLU A 115 -7.63 16.14 -2.30
N ASP A 116 -6.55 15.59 -2.88
CA ASP A 116 -6.25 15.72 -4.32
C ASP A 116 -7.44 15.25 -5.16
N GLY A 117 -7.75 15.90 -6.29
CA GLY A 117 -8.93 15.58 -7.11
C GLY A 117 -8.95 14.15 -7.65
N GLU A 118 -7.79 13.54 -7.88
CA GLU A 118 -7.67 12.19 -8.41
C GLU A 118 -7.72 11.13 -7.29
N VAL A 119 -8.68 10.20 -7.39
CA VAL A 119 -8.88 9.13 -6.41
C VAL A 119 -7.61 8.29 -6.20
N ARG A 120 -6.90 7.97 -7.28
CA ARG A 120 -5.68 7.14 -7.21
C ARG A 120 -4.58 7.79 -6.40
N VAL A 121 -4.45 9.12 -6.47
CA VAL A 121 -3.49 9.88 -5.65
C VAL A 121 -3.88 9.77 -4.18
N ARG A 122 -5.15 9.99 -3.84
CA ARG A 122 -5.65 9.88 -2.45
C ARG A 122 -5.42 8.48 -1.84
N LEU A 123 -5.62 7.41 -2.62
CA LEU A 123 -5.30 6.05 -2.18
C LEU A 123 -3.79 5.86 -1.95
N ALA A 124 -2.96 6.37 -2.85
CA ALA A 124 -1.51 6.30 -2.72
C ALA A 124 -0.98 7.11 -1.52
N VAL A 125 -1.66 8.18 -1.10
CA VAL A 125 -1.36 8.90 0.14
C VAL A 125 -1.50 7.98 1.34
N GLY A 126 -2.62 7.23 1.43
CA GLY A 126 -2.85 6.27 2.50
C GLY A 126 -1.75 5.21 2.58
N ASP A 127 -1.37 4.66 1.43
CA ASP A 127 -0.25 3.70 1.31
C ASP A 127 1.09 4.30 1.77
N CYS A 128 1.37 5.55 1.42
CA CYS A 128 2.60 6.25 1.82
C CYS A 128 2.62 6.52 3.33
N LEU A 129 1.53 7.02 3.91
CA LEU A 129 1.40 7.24 5.34
C LEU A 129 1.49 5.93 6.13
N GLN A 130 0.96 4.83 5.58
CA GLN A 130 1.13 3.50 6.17
C GLN A 130 2.60 3.08 6.19
N ALA A 131 3.36 3.30 5.10
CA ALA A 131 4.78 2.99 5.07
C ALA A 131 5.57 3.81 6.10
N LEU A 132 5.27 5.10 6.24
CA LEU A 132 5.85 5.96 7.27
C LEU A 132 5.53 5.46 8.69
N ALA A 133 4.27 5.12 8.96
CA ALA A 133 3.84 4.59 10.25
C ALA A 133 4.46 3.22 10.57
N ARG A 134 4.76 2.39 9.58
CA ARG A 134 5.50 1.13 9.79
C ARG A 134 6.96 1.39 10.19
N LEU A 135 7.57 2.46 9.67
CA LEU A 135 8.96 2.80 9.97
C LEU A 135 9.12 3.55 11.30
N GLN A 136 8.30 4.57 11.53
CA GLN A 136 8.41 5.47 12.70
C GLN A 136 7.46 5.10 13.85
N GLY A 137 6.46 4.25 13.59
CA GLY A 137 5.49 3.80 14.58
C GLY A 137 4.26 4.71 14.71
N VAL A 138 3.63 4.66 15.89
CA VAL A 138 2.32 5.27 16.17
C VAL A 138 2.34 6.81 16.10
N CYS A 139 3.49 7.45 16.29
CA CYS A 139 3.62 8.91 16.29
C CYS A 139 3.18 9.54 14.96
N VAL A 140 3.41 8.86 13.83
CA VAL A 140 2.97 9.33 12.51
C VAL A 140 1.45 9.33 12.42
N PHE A 141 0.80 8.28 12.94
CA PHE A 141 -0.66 8.21 12.98
C PHE A 141 -1.25 9.34 13.83
N GLU A 142 -0.72 9.54 15.03
CA GLU A 142 -1.17 10.61 15.94
C GLU A 142 -0.99 12.00 15.32
N ALA A 143 0.11 12.23 14.60
CA ALA A 143 0.37 13.50 13.93
C ALA A 143 -0.57 13.75 12.73
N CYS A 144 -1.02 12.70 12.04
CA CYS A 144 -1.92 12.81 10.88
C CYS A 144 -3.40 12.82 11.28
N LEU A 145 -3.76 12.20 12.41
CA LEU A 145 -5.14 11.97 12.83
C LEU A 145 -6.01 13.25 12.87
N PRO A 146 -5.56 14.39 13.44
CA PRO A 146 -6.40 15.60 13.50
C PRO A 146 -6.81 16.10 12.12
N ALA A 147 -5.87 16.14 11.17
CA ALA A 147 -6.12 16.60 9.82
C ALA A 147 -7.00 15.63 9.03
N VAL A 148 -6.82 14.31 9.21
CA VAL A 148 -7.70 13.31 8.59
C VAL A 148 -9.14 13.42 9.12
N LEU A 149 -9.32 13.53 10.43
CA LEU A 149 -10.65 13.67 11.03
C LEU A 149 -11.33 14.98 10.62
N ASP A 150 -10.57 16.07 10.53
CA ASP A 150 -11.09 17.35 10.04
C ASP A 150 -11.52 17.26 8.57
N SER A 151 -10.69 16.63 7.73
CA SER A 151 -11.02 16.36 6.33
C SER A 151 -12.30 15.53 6.19
N ILE A 152 -12.44 14.46 6.99
CA ILE A 152 -13.66 13.65 7.02
C ILE A 152 -14.85 14.52 7.42
N ARG A 153 -14.78 15.28 8.52
CA ARG A 153 -15.89 16.13 8.98
C ARG A 153 -16.33 17.12 7.90
N ARG A 154 -15.38 17.77 7.21
CA ARG A 154 -15.68 18.74 6.13
C ARG A 154 -16.33 18.11 4.91
N ASN A 155 -16.08 16.82 4.65
CA ASN A 155 -16.53 16.14 3.43
C ASN A 155 -17.67 15.14 3.66
N PHE A 156 -17.97 14.77 4.91
CA PHE A 156 -18.97 13.76 5.26
C PHE A 156 -20.39 14.31 5.10
N ASP A 157 -20.63 15.56 5.50
CA ASP A 157 -21.91 16.23 5.38
C ASP A 157 -22.08 16.88 3.99
N ARG A 158 -21.98 16.08 2.93
CA ARG A 158 -22.47 16.52 1.61
C ARG A 158 -23.97 16.74 1.74
N SER A 159 -24.36 18.00 1.88
CA SER A 159 -25.76 18.41 1.95
C SER A 159 -26.47 17.86 0.71
N GLU A 160 -27.49 17.04 0.91
CA GLU A 160 -28.38 16.56 -0.17
C GLU A 160 -29.08 17.74 -0.90
N ASP A 161 -28.99 18.94 -0.34
CA ASP A 161 -29.54 20.19 -0.87
C ASP A 161 -28.74 20.82 -2.03
N ALA A 162 -27.64 20.20 -2.48
CA ALA A 162 -26.88 20.66 -3.65
C ALA A 162 -27.34 20.01 -4.98
N ASP A 163 -28.50 19.34 -5.01
CA ASP A 163 -29.09 18.73 -6.21
C ASP A 163 -30.44 19.37 -6.62
N ASP A 164 -30.57 20.69 -6.47
CA ASP A 164 -31.56 21.49 -7.23
C ASP A 164 -30.90 22.19 -8.44
N GLY A 165 -29.74 21.68 -8.89
CA GLY A 165 -29.11 22.04 -10.14
C GLY A 165 -29.73 21.26 -11.29
N ALA A 166 -30.90 21.71 -11.74
CA ALA A 166 -31.61 21.24 -12.92
C ALA A 166 -30.65 20.72 -14.02
N ALA A 167 -30.63 19.40 -14.21
CA ALA A 167 -30.08 18.80 -15.40
C ALA A 167 -30.97 19.18 -16.59
N GLU A 168 -30.75 20.37 -17.17
CA GLU A 168 -31.13 20.64 -18.54
C GLU A 168 -30.30 19.72 -19.43
N GLY A 169 -30.94 18.64 -19.89
CA GLY A 169 -30.43 17.91 -21.04
C GLY A 169 -30.27 18.89 -22.22
N PRO A 170 -29.35 18.62 -23.16
CA PRO A 170 -29.05 19.50 -24.29
C PRO A 170 -30.25 19.86 -25.18
N ASP A 171 -31.40 19.20 -24.99
CA ASP A 171 -32.62 19.38 -25.79
C ASP A 171 -33.83 19.96 -25.01
N GLY A 172 -33.66 20.44 -23.77
CA GLY A 172 -34.71 21.18 -23.05
C GLY A 172 -36.01 20.41 -22.76
N GLN A 173 -36.04 19.08 -22.91
CA GLN A 173 -37.22 18.27 -22.59
C GLN A 173 -37.12 17.70 -21.18
N ARG A 174 -37.97 18.22 -20.29
CA ARG A 174 -38.28 17.59 -18.99
C ARG A 174 -38.84 16.19 -19.24
N LEU A 175 -38.04 15.16 -18.97
CA LEU A 175 -38.56 13.80 -18.82
C LEU A 175 -39.39 13.75 -17.54
N ALA A 176 -40.71 13.88 -17.70
CA ALA A 176 -41.66 13.50 -16.66
C ALA A 176 -41.36 12.05 -16.26
N THR A 177 -41.07 11.85 -14.97
CA THR A 177 -40.94 10.53 -14.35
C THR A 177 -42.20 9.72 -14.60
N ALA A 178 -42.16 8.84 -15.60
CA ALA A 178 -43.18 7.83 -15.78
C ALA A 178 -43.02 6.75 -14.69
N PRO A 179 -44.12 6.30 -14.06
CA PRO A 179 -44.06 5.32 -12.99
C PRO A 179 -43.58 3.97 -13.54
N MET A 180 -42.63 3.35 -12.85
CA MET A 180 -42.11 2.02 -13.16
C MET A 180 -43.22 0.97 -13.07
N ALA A 181 -43.87 0.69 -14.20
CA ALA A 181 -44.64 -0.51 -14.37
C ALA A 181 -43.68 -1.69 -14.60
N ARG A 182 -43.48 -2.46 -13.52
CA ARG A 182 -43.25 -3.92 -13.50
C ARG A 182 -42.53 -4.51 -14.72
N PHE A 183 -41.20 -4.63 -14.61
CA PHE A 183 -40.50 -5.76 -15.20
C PHE A 183 -40.36 -6.84 -14.13
N VAL A 184 -41.40 -7.68 -14.03
CA VAL A 184 -41.31 -8.99 -13.40
C VAL A 184 -40.65 -9.89 -14.43
N THR A 185 -39.34 -10.11 -14.31
CA THR A 185 -38.68 -11.20 -15.01
C THR A 185 -38.63 -12.39 -14.07
N GLU A 186 -39.61 -13.29 -14.24
CA GLU A 186 -39.55 -14.65 -13.73
C GLU A 186 -38.31 -15.33 -14.33
N SER A 187 -37.32 -15.65 -13.51
CA SER A 187 -36.22 -16.53 -13.89
C SER A 187 -36.51 -17.94 -13.36
N PRO A 188 -36.62 -18.96 -14.24
CA PRO A 188 -36.82 -20.33 -13.83
C PRO A 188 -35.50 -20.96 -13.38
N ALA A 189 -35.60 -21.68 -12.27
CA ALA A 189 -34.73 -22.67 -11.67
C ALA A 189 -33.56 -23.22 -12.53
N LEU A 190 -32.35 -23.09 -11.98
CA LEU A 190 -31.28 -24.08 -12.13
C LEU A 190 -30.74 -24.40 -10.73
N GLY A 191 -31.28 -25.49 -10.17
CA GLY A 191 -30.73 -26.10 -8.97
C GLY A 191 -29.40 -26.77 -9.29
N SER A 192 -28.41 -26.53 -8.44
CA SER A 192 -27.28 -27.42 -8.24
C SER A 192 -26.95 -27.44 -6.75
N PRO A 193 -26.97 -28.61 -6.10
CA PRO A 193 -26.65 -28.71 -4.69
C PRO A 193 -25.14 -28.60 -4.51
N VAL A 194 -24.70 -27.57 -3.79
CA VAL A 194 -23.32 -27.51 -3.26
C VAL A 194 -23.27 -28.42 -2.04
N GLU A 195 -22.64 -29.59 -2.21
CA GLU A 195 -22.24 -30.45 -1.11
C GLU A 195 -21.28 -29.69 -0.18
N ARG A 196 -21.64 -29.64 1.09
CA ARG A 196 -20.80 -29.08 2.16
C ARG A 196 -19.67 -30.07 2.46
N PRO A 197 -18.39 -29.67 2.43
CA PRO A 197 -17.34 -30.47 3.03
C PRO A 197 -17.47 -30.42 4.57
N SER A 198 -17.83 -31.57 5.14
CA SER A 198 -17.82 -31.86 6.56
C SER A 198 -16.42 -31.69 7.13
N SER A 199 -16.23 -30.71 8.01
CA SER A 199 -15.01 -30.59 8.82
C SER A 199 -15.08 -31.55 10.02
N PRO A 200 -14.06 -32.38 10.25
CA PRO A 200 -14.02 -33.25 11.41
C PRO A 200 -13.68 -32.45 12.69
N VAL A 201 -14.57 -32.60 13.67
CA VAL A 201 -14.38 -32.28 15.08
C VAL A 201 -13.16 -33.05 15.60
N ARG A 202 -12.10 -32.32 16.02
CA ARG A 202 -10.93 -32.91 16.66
C ARG A 202 -10.89 -32.55 18.15
N GLY A 203 -11.47 -33.47 18.92
CA GLY A 203 -11.08 -33.95 20.25
C GLY A 203 -10.36 -33.00 21.21
N GLU A 204 -11.09 -32.63 22.26
CA GLU A 204 -10.57 -32.36 23.58
C GLU A 204 -9.64 -33.49 24.05
N ARG A 205 -8.45 -33.13 24.56
CA ARG A 205 -7.71 -33.97 25.50
C ARG A 205 -7.30 -33.13 26.69
N GLN A 206 -8.01 -33.39 27.78
CA GLN A 206 -7.55 -33.22 29.15
C GLN A 206 -6.21 -33.94 29.34
N GLY A 207 -5.31 -33.28 30.07
CA GLY A 207 -4.04 -33.83 30.52
C GLY A 207 -3.59 -33.04 31.73
N GLU A 208 -4.17 -33.38 32.88
CA GLU A 208 -3.65 -33.04 34.21
C GLU A 208 -2.24 -33.60 34.36
N GLY A 209 -1.33 -32.80 34.94
CA GLY A 209 0.04 -33.20 35.22
C GLY A 209 0.64 -32.33 36.31
N GLN A 210 0.55 -32.83 37.54
CA GLN A 210 1.16 -32.32 38.77
C GLN A 210 2.69 -32.33 38.73
N GLY A 211 3.31 -31.46 39.56
CA GLY A 211 4.71 -31.51 40.00
C GLY A 211 5.17 -30.08 40.35
N GLN A 212 5.12 -29.58 41.59
CA GLN A 212 5.87 -29.94 42.80
C GLN A 212 7.40 -30.02 42.60
N GLY A 213 8.13 -29.26 43.42
CA GLY A 213 9.59 -29.08 43.44
C GLY A 213 9.93 -27.59 43.60
N GLU A 214 10.00 -26.94 44.78
CA GLU A 214 11.06 -27.10 45.81
C GLU A 214 12.47 -27.03 45.20
N GLU A 215 13.48 -26.34 45.72
CA GLU A 215 13.73 -25.51 46.89
C GLU A 215 15.21 -25.07 46.80
N GLN A 216 15.57 -23.94 47.44
CA GLN A 216 16.92 -23.58 47.93
C GLN A 216 18.07 -23.44 46.88
N GLY A 217 19.09 -22.60 47.05
CA GLY A 217 19.59 -21.76 48.14
C GLY A 217 20.76 -20.93 47.58
N LYS A 218 20.97 -19.72 48.09
CA LYS A 218 22.03 -19.35 49.05
C LYS A 218 23.40 -18.98 48.44
N GLU A 219 23.82 -17.80 48.90
CA GLU A 219 25.18 -17.37 49.23
C GLU A 219 26.12 -16.82 48.14
N GLY A 220 26.65 -15.63 48.47
CA GLY A 220 27.56 -14.77 47.74
C GLY A 220 27.41 -13.35 48.24
#